data_AF-A0A3S0WS15-F1
#
_entry.id   AF-A0A3S0WS15-F1
#
_cell.length_a   1.000
_cell.length_b   1.000
_cell.length_c   1.000
_cell.angle_alpha   90.00
_cell.angle_beta   90.00
_cell.angle_gamma   90.00
#
_symmetry.space_group_name_H-M   'P 1'
#
loop_
_entity.id
_entity.type
_entity.pdbx_description
1 polymer ?
#
loop_
_entity_poly.entity_id
_entity_poly.type
_entity_poly.pdbx_seq_one_letter_code
_entity_poly.pdbx_strand_id
1 'polypeptide(L)'
;MTTSSILESTSYGALNANAQAAVRRLFEQLERGEKLDFAMKDVFHKRNELRGSIDIYESRVNRLNPAIFPYLSDAKRKALEQDLNFAFYLFSAQFFLDEAEHRRQNHASHYARIKLCADLLFKLRAAKEKKNPETILQEAADGDKLLKYLGLTHIAPVIVAQVDDLLNTKNPKAQWEATLKENLEDLSNAGTKDTKDAMRAVNERRLYWVWGGTFLWTVLDLLPANFASKLQTEEVLTKISPITGYMSWLLYYTRFGIELGLLLKHTIKGPWMSDEEQKMSVNELFKTQWEQRKFALLNDSIWATVNLVTFFWLTGKGMAGYAGNVLTAGLLLVDAALVSWSFYEESTRHNANILRYQRDVVAIEKKLKNEAFTNEHAALQEQLNQLKADKKACEFNWKYEKIKLATGLTYSVALLAAFIVFAAFLFPPTAIAASTALIFAIVGAALCFSLNVISAAITSSCDIAKAWELSKPPTDKEFADIMQKFKEGDEDCKKLIYLELKERRAETEYQARVVRYQTLQLIRAIFIDALIPPLVFVSFTFLPLGGGIAVLALGLALAIASQLILKQFQPKEAELPEFNQEEYEVFAQHKTWDSLQTREKPSYSAKFFDGRKKNDEEEPPLPNDLGYQQN
;
A
#
# COMPACT_ATOMS: atom_id res chain seq x y z
N MET A 1 -30.15 32.36 15.68
CA MET A 1 -28.84 31.76 15.94
C MET A 1 -28.36 31.11 14.66
N THR A 2 -27.40 31.73 13.98
CA THR A 2 -26.89 31.32 12.66
C THR A 2 -25.84 30.22 12.81
N THR A 3 -26.14 29.02 12.33
CA THR A 3 -25.29 27.81 12.27
C THR A 3 -24.07 27.94 11.34
N SER A 4 -23.64 29.15 10.98
CA SER A 4 -22.67 29.40 9.89
C SER A 4 -21.19 29.46 10.28
N SER A 5 -20.81 29.68 11.54
CA SER A 5 -19.39 29.93 11.90
C SER A 5 -18.56 28.66 12.11
N ILE A 6 -19.18 27.57 12.58
CA ILE A 6 -18.45 26.37 13.04
C ILE A 6 -18.09 25.40 11.91
N LEU A 7 -18.61 25.64 10.70
CA LEU A 7 -18.18 24.90 9.52
C LEU A 7 -16.89 25.49 8.93
N GLU A 8 -16.52 26.72 9.24
CA GLU A 8 -15.23 27.28 8.80
C GLU A 8 -14.03 26.70 9.58
N SER A 9 -14.30 25.98 10.68
CA SER A 9 -13.30 25.55 11.66
C SER A 9 -13.00 24.03 11.68
N THR A 10 -13.24 23.31 10.58
CA THR A 10 -12.77 21.91 10.35
C THR A 10 -11.94 21.77 9.07
N SER A 11 -11.49 20.59 8.63
CA SER A 11 -10.81 20.46 7.31
C SER A 11 -11.72 20.85 6.14
N TYR A 12 -13.04 20.82 6.36
CA TYR A 12 -14.03 21.47 5.50
C TYR A 12 -13.71 22.95 5.31
N GLY A 13 -13.19 23.64 6.33
CA GLY A 13 -12.71 25.03 6.27
C GLY A 13 -11.58 25.26 5.26
N ALA A 14 -10.79 24.22 4.96
CA ALA A 14 -9.76 24.24 3.92
C ALA A 14 -10.31 23.99 2.51
N LEU A 15 -11.56 23.55 2.38
CA LEU A 15 -12.25 23.50 1.09
C LEU A 15 -12.54 24.93 0.62
N ASN A 16 -12.49 25.17 -0.69
CA ASN A 16 -12.95 26.44 -1.22
C ASN A 16 -14.45 26.67 -0.92
N ALA A 17 -14.87 27.93 -0.88
CA ALA A 17 -16.23 28.33 -0.49
C ALA A 17 -17.35 27.56 -1.24
N ASN A 18 -17.10 27.16 -2.49
CA ASN A 18 -18.04 26.36 -3.28
C ASN A 18 -18.16 24.91 -2.77
N ALA A 19 -17.04 24.25 -2.45
CA ALA A 19 -17.08 22.90 -1.85
C ALA A 19 -17.66 22.93 -0.44
N GLN A 20 -17.40 23.98 0.32
CA GLN A 20 -18.07 24.20 1.60
C GLN A 20 -19.59 24.27 1.39
N ALA A 21 -20.07 25.19 0.56
CA ALA A 21 -21.50 25.35 0.29
C ALA A 21 -22.18 24.04 -0.17
N ALA A 22 -21.50 23.24 -0.99
CA ALA A 22 -21.99 21.94 -1.43
C ALA A 22 -22.16 20.93 -0.27
N VAL A 23 -21.16 20.85 0.62
CA VAL A 23 -21.21 19.95 1.78
C VAL A 23 -22.24 20.43 2.82
N ARG A 24 -22.42 21.75 3.01
CA ARG A 24 -23.54 22.32 3.80
C ARG A 24 -24.89 21.85 3.27
N ARG A 25 -25.09 21.95 1.95
CA ARG A 25 -26.34 21.55 1.30
C ARG A 25 -26.65 20.07 1.51
N LEU A 26 -25.63 19.21 1.39
CA LEU A 26 -25.75 17.78 1.63
C LEU A 26 -26.08 17.46 3.10
N PHE A 27 -25.47 18.19 4.04
CA PHE A 27 -25.78 18.04 5.47
C PHE A 27 -27.23 18.41 5.78
N GLU A 28 -27.69 19.54 5.25
CA GLU A 28 -29.07 20.00 5.43
C GLU A 28 -30.10 19.08 4.75
N GLN A 29 -29.75 18.43 3.64
CA GLN A 29 -30.59 17.40 3.01
C GLN A 29 -30.71 16.16 3.88
N LEU A 30 -29.60 15.71 4.48
CA LEU A 30 -29.58 14.56 5.39
C LEU A 30 -30.44 14.82 6.64
N GLU A 31 -30.30 15.99 7.29
CA GLU A 31 -31.11 16.34 8.46
C GLU A 31 -32.62 16.38 8.14
N ARG A 32 -32.98 16.67 6.89
CA ARG A 32 -34.35 16.68 6.40
C ARG A 32 -34.86 15.33 5.92
N GLY A 33 -34.02 14.29 5.92
CA GLY A 33 -34.34 12.98 5.34
C GLY A 33 -34.54 13.01 3.83
N GLU A 34 -34.04 14.05 3.15
CA GLU A 34 -34.07 14.16 1.70
C GLU A 34 -33.01 13.21 1.10
N LYS A 35 -33.31 12.65 -0.08
CA LYS A 35 -32.36 11.82 -0.81
C LYS A 35 -31.14 12.70 -1.15
N LEU A 36 -29.95 12.31 -0.72
CA LEU A 36 -28.70 13.04 -1.00
C LEU A 36 -28.50 13.13 -2.52
N ASP A 37 -28.78 14.30 -3.09
CA ASP A 37 -28.51 14.58 -4.49
C ASP A 37 -27.08 15.14 -4.57
N PHE A 38 -26.11 14.22 -4.57
CA PHE A 38 -24.74 14.62 -4.85
C PHE A 38 -24.72 15.16 -6.28
N ALA A 39 -24.37 16.43 -6.45
CA ALA A 39 -23.98 16.95 -7.76
C ALA A 39 -22.68 16.23 -8.18
N MET A 40 -22.83 15.00 -8.67
CA MET A 40 -21.74 14.05 -8.91
C MET A 40 -20.70 14.61 -9.88
N LYS A 41 -21.14 15.51 -10.77
CA LYS A 41 -20.26 16.27 -11.65
C LYS A 41 -19.19 17.05 -10.86
N ASP A 42 -19.57 17.71 -9.76
CA ASP A 42 -18.63 18.47 -8.92
C ASP A 42 -17.70 17.53 -8.13
N VAL A 43 -18.25 16.43 -7.60
CA VAL A 43 -17.45 15.41 -6.89
C VAL A 43 -16.44 14.76 -7.84
N PHE A 44 -16.84 14.46 -9.07
CA PHE A 44 -15.95 13.90 -10.09
C PHE A 44 -14.85 14.89 -10.47
N HIS A 45 -15.17 16.16 -10.72
CA HIS A 45 -14.16 17.18 -11.02
C HIS A 45 -13.12 17.31 -9.90
N LYS A 46 -13.54 17.08 -8.66
CA LYS A 46 -12.67 17.11 -7.48
C LYS A 46 -12.14 15.75 -7.06
N ARG A 47 -12.32 14.68 -7.84
CA ARG A 47 -11.98 13.32 -7.40
C ARG A 47 -10.52 13.13 -6.98
N ASN A 48 -9.58 13.84 -7.60
CA ASN A 48 -8.17 13.73 -7.26
C ASN A 48 -7.89 14.39 -5.89
N GLU A 49 -8.60 15.49 -5.60
CA GLU A 49 -8.59 16.12 -4.28
C GLU A 49 -9.29 15.22 -3.26
N LEU A 50 -10.43 14.65 -3.63
CA LEU A 50 -11.21 13.72 -2.82
C LEU A 50 -10.38 12.50 -2.43
N ARG A 51 -9.66 11.87 -3.37
CA ARG A 51 -8.80 10.72 -3.10
C ARG A 51 -7.73 11.04 -2.06
N GLY A 52 -7.06 12.19 -2.20
CA GLY A 52 -6.08 12.64 -1.20
C GLY A 52 -6.71 12.84 0.18
N SER A 53 -7.94 13.39 0.24
CA SER A 53 -8.68 13.53 1.49
C SER A 53 -9.15 12.19 2.07
N ILE A 54 -9.53 11.22 1.24
CA ILE A 54 -9.98 9.88 1.66
C ILE A 54 -8.86 9.16 2.38
N ASP A 55 -7.66 9.14 1.80
CA ASP A 55 -6.53 8.43 2.41
C ASP A 55 -6.19 9.03 3.79
N ILE A 56 -6.31 10.36 3.95
CA ILE A 56 -6.10 11.07 5.22
C ILE A 56 -7.19 10.70 6.24
N TYR A 57 -8.46 10.80 5.84
CA TYR A 57 -9.60 10.55 6.72
C TYR A 57 -9.78 9.07 7.07
N GLU A 58 -9.43 8.16 6.15
CA GLU A 58 -9.40 6.72 6.41
C GLU A 58 -8.40 6.40 7.50
N SER A 59 -7.17 6.88 7.37
CA SER A 59 -6.14 6.71 8.40
C SER A 59 -6.61 7.29 9.75
N ARG A 60 -7.26 8.46 9.74
CA ARG A 60 -7.79 9.10 10.96
C ARG A 60 -8.90 8.28 11.61
N VAL A 61 -9.90 7.86 10.84
CA VAL A 61 -11.06 7.10 11.35
C VAL A 61 -10.64 5.75 11.91
N ASN A 62 -9.73 5.04 11.23
CA ASN A 62 -9.24 3.74 11.68
C ASN A 62 -8.41 3.83 12.97
N ARG A 63 -7.85 5.00 13.29
CA ARG A 63 -7.10 5.25 14.53
C ARG A 63 -7.99 5.73 15.69
N LEU A 64 -9.23 6.15 15.44
CA LEU A 64 -10.06 6.71 16.51
C LEU A 64 -10.45 5.64 17.52
N ASN A 65 -9.95 5.80 18.75
CA ASN A 65 -10.28 4.94 19.88
C ASN A 65 -11.55 5.43 20.60
N PRO A 66 -12.67 4.68 20.60
CA PRO A 66 -13.90 5.09 21.30
C PRO A 66 -13.73 5.29 22.80
N ALA A 67 -12.71 4.66 23.42
CA ALA A 67 -12.44 4.81 24.85
C ALA A 67 -12.12 6.25 25.26
N ILE A 68 -11.72 7.12 24.32
CA ILE A 68 -11.42 8.53 24.60
C ILE A 68 -12.68 9.40 24.74
N PHE A 69 -13.81 8.97 24.17
CA PHE A 69 -15.01 9.81 24.01
C PHE A 69 -15.60 10.36 25.32
N PRO A 70 -15.61 9.61 26.44
CA PRO A 70 -16.08 10.13 27.72
C PRO A 70 -15.24 11.30 28.25
N TYR A 71 -13.96 11.35 27.89
CA TYR A 71 -12.97 12.30 28.41
C TYR A 71 -12.73 13.51 27.50
N LEU A 72 -13.45 13.60 26.38
CA LEU A 72 -13.36 14.76 25.48
C LEU A 72 -14.07 15.97 26.07
N SER A 73 -13.41 17.12 26.03
CA SER A 73 -14.08 18.41 26.28
C SER A 73 -15.18 18.66 25.24
N ASP A 74 -16.19 19.47 25.57
CA ASP A 74 -17.31 19.75 24.66
C ASP A 74 -16.84 20.34 23.32
N ALA A 75 -15.79 21.17 23.34
CA ALA A 75 -15.19 21.72 22.13
C ALA A 75 -14.53 20.62 21.27
N LYS A 76 -13.71 19.75 21.87
CA LYS A 76 -13.05 18.64 21.16
C LYS A 76 -14.07 17.61 20.64
N ARG A 77 -15.09 17.29 21.44
CA ARG A 77 -16.18 16.39 21.06
C ARG A 77 -16.92 16.93 19.85
N LYS A 78 -17.27 18.22 19.84
CA LYS A 78 -17.94 18.85 18.71
C LYS A 78 -17.07 18.86 17.46
N ALA A 79 -15.77 19.18 17.58
CA ALA A 79 -14.84 19.13 16.47
C ALA A 79 -14.71 17.71 15.90
N LEU A 80 -14.58 16.70 16.77
CA LEU A 80 -14.51 15.29 16.36
C LEU A 80 -15.81 14.82 15.69
N GLU A 81 -16.97 15.22 16.21
CA GLU A 81 -18.26 14.92 15.60
C GLU A 81 -18.35 15.51 14.18
N GLN A 82 -17.89 16.74 13.98
CA GLN A 82 -17.85 17.35 12.66
C GLN A 82 -16.87 16.63 11.72
N ASP A 83 -15.69 16.25 12.22
CA ASP A 83 -14.70 15.48 11.45
C ASP A 83 -15.23 14.10 11.05
N LEU A 84 -15.90 13.39 11.95
CA LEU A 84 -16.52 12.10 11.67
C LEU A 84 -17.69 12.23 10.69
N ASN A 85 -18.52 13.26 10.83
CA ASN A 85 -19.56 13.57 9.86
C ASN A 85 -18.93 13.84 8.49
N PHE A 86 -17.88 14.66 8.43
CA PHE A 86 -17.18 14.95 7.18
C PHE A 86 -16.59 13.68 6.55
N ALA A 87 -15.94 12.82 7.35
CA ALA A 87 -15.42 11.52 6.89
C ALA A 87 -16.55 10.62 6.36
N PHE A 88 -17.68 10.56 7.07
CA PHE A 88 -18.87 9.83 6.64
C PHE A 88 -19.36 10.33 5.27
N TYR A 89 -19.46 11.64 5.07
CA TYR A 89 -19.84 12.22 3.76
C TYR A 89 -18.80 11.93 2.69
N LEU A 90 -17.52 12.02 3.01
CA LEU A 90 -16.43 11.78 2.08
C LEU A 90 -16.41 10.33 1.60
N PHE A 91 -16.58 9.37 2.51
CA PHE A 91 -16.68 7.95 2.17
C PHE A 91 -17.98 7.63 1.44
N SER A 92 -19.09 8.27 1.81
CA SER A 92 -20.36 8.14 1.08
C SER A 92 -20.25 8.71 -0.34
N ALA A 93 -19.64 9.87 -0.51
CA ALA A 93 -19.40 10.47 -1.82
C ALA A 93 -18.51 9.58 -2.69
N GLN A 94 -17.47 8.96 -2.11
CA GLN A 94 -16.65 7.98 -2.83
C GLN A 94 -17.44 6.71 -3.15
N PHE A 95 -18.26 6.21 -2.22
CA PHE A 95 -19.12 5.06 -2.45
C PHE A 95 -20.06 5.32 -3.62
N PHE A 96 -20.76 6.46 -3.62
CA PHE A 96 -21.64 6.84 -4.71
C PHE A 96 -20.88 7.12 -6.00
N LEU A 97 -19.66 7.66 -5.94
CA LEU A 97 -18.80 7.79 -7.12
C LEU A 97 -18.39 6.42 -7.68
N ASP A 98 -18.07 5.46 -6.82
CA ASP A 98 -17.69 4.12 -7.23
C ASP A 98 -18.88 3.32 -7.75
N GLU A 99 -20.04 3.46 -7.11
CA GLU A 99 -21.32 2.93 -7.60
C GLU A 99 -21.66 3.57 -8.94
N ALA A 100 -21.45 4.89 -9.03
CA ALA A 100 -21.65 5.65 -10.25
C ALA A 100 -20.77 5.13 -11.39
N GLU A 101 -19.53 4.76 -11.09
CA GLU A 101 -18.57 4.23 -12.04
C GLU A 101 -18.69 2.69 -12.20
N HIS A 102 -19.65 2.03 -11.52
CA HIS A 102 -19.77 0.57 -11.46
C HIS A 102 -18.45 -0.12 -11.05
N ARG A 103 -17.73 0.46 -10.09
CA ARG A 103 -16.53 -0.07 -9.40
C ARG A 103 -16.93 -0.88 -8.16
N ARG A 104 -17.76 -1.91 -8.36
CA ARG A 104 -18.34 -2.73 -7.28
C ARG A 104 -17.31 -3.36 -6.35
N GLN A 105 -16.10 -3.61 -6.83
CA GLN A 105 -15.03 -4.20 -6.01
C GLN A 105 -14.65 -3.36 -4.77
N ASN A 106 -14.91 -2.05 -4.78
CA ASN A 106 -14.58 -1.18 -3.65
C ASN A 106 -15.75 -0.98 -2.68
N HIS A 107 -16.97 -1.41 -3.04
CA HIS A 107 -18.18 -1.11 -2.28
C HIS A 107 -18.14 -1.66 -0.86
N ALA A 108 -17.68 -2.91 -0.69
CA ALA A 108 -17.59 -3.54 0.62
C ALA A 108 -16.65 -2.75 1.56
N SER A 109 -15.51 -2.28 1.04
CA SER A 109 -14.56 -1.48 1.80
C SER A 109 -15.13 -0.11 2.18
N HIS A 110 -15.74 0.59 1.22
CA HIS A 110 -16.37 1.88 1.50
C HIS A 110 -17.55 1.76 2.47
N TYR A 111 -18.39 0.74 2.32
CA TYR A 111 -19.49 0.46 3.24
C TYR A 111 -18.99 0.18 4.66
N ALA A 112 -17.93 -0.63 4.81
CA ALA A 112 -17.33 -0.88 6.12
C ALA A 112 -16.84 0.41 6.78
N ARG A 113 -16.26 1.34 6.02
CA ARG A 113 -15.82 2.65 6.52
C ARG A 113 -16.98 3.56 6.89
N ILE A 114 -18.02 3.62 6.08
CA ILE A 114 -19.25 4.38 6.36
C ILE A 114 -19.89 3.87 7.66
N LYS A 115 -20.01 2.54 7.80
CA LYS A 115 -20.51 1.90 9.01
C LYS A 115 -19.64 2.23 10.23
N LEU A 116 -18.32 2.12 10.09
CA LEU A 116 -17.39 2.49 11.15
C LEU A 116 -17.56 3.95 11.60
N CYS A 117 -17.68 4.89 10.66
CA CYS A 117 -17.97 6.30 10.98
C CYS A 117 -19.30 6.47 11.72
N ALA A 118 -20.36 5.79 11.28
CA ALA A 118 -21.67 5.84 11.92
C ALA A 118 -21.62 5.27 13.35
N ASP A 119 -20.95 4.13 13.54
CA ASP A 119 -20.74 3.49 14.83
C ASP A 119 -19.94 4.41 15.78
N LEU A 120 -18.91 5.08 15.28
CA LEU A 120 -18.12 6.06 16.05
C LEU A 120 -18.95 7.30 16.41
N LEU A 121 -19.74 7.84 15.48
CA LEU A 121 -20.65 8.96 15.75
C LEU A 121 -21.69 8.61 16.83
N PHE A 122 -22.28 7.42 16.75
CA PHE A 122 -23.23 6.94 17.75
C PHE A 122 -22.57 6.83 19.13
N LYS A 123 -21.40 6.18 19.21
CA LYS A 123 -20.63 6.06 20.47
C LYS A 123 -20.24 7.44 21.03
N LEU A 124 -19.84 8.37 20.17
CA LEU A 124 -19.45 9.73 20.57
C LEU A 124 -20.63 10.51 21.18
N ARG A 125 -21.82 10.38 20.58
CA ARG A 125 -23.05 11.01 21.08
C ARG A 125 -23.53 10.36 22.37
N ALA A 126 -23.53 9.04 22.44
CA ALA A 126 -23.93 8.28 23.63
C ALA A 126 -23.03 8.61 24.85
N ALA A 127 -21.74 8.84 24.63
CA ALA A 127 -20.81 9.23 25.70
C ALA A 127 -21.12 10.60 26.33
N LYS A 128 -21.92 11.45 25.68
CA LYS A 128 -22.30 12.78 26.20
C LYS A 128 -23.41 12.70 27.25
N GLU A 129 -24.34 11.77 27.09
CA GLU A 129 -25.51 11.70 27.96
C GLU A 129 -25.22 10.69 29.08
N LYS A 130 -25.14 11.15 30.33
CA LYS A 130 -25.25 10.29 31.51
C LYS A 130 -26.67 9.71 31.54
N LYS A 131 -26.90 8.66 30.76
CA LYS A 131 -28.22 8.05 30.59
C LYS A 131 -28.48 6.99 31.66
N ASN A 132 -29.71 7.02 32.17
CA ASN A 132 -30.28 5.98 33.01
C ASN A 132 -30.40 4.69 32.16
N PRO A 133 -30.29 3.48 32.74
CA PRO A 133 -30.26 2.21 32.00
C PRO A 133 -31.43 1.99 31.03
N GLU A 134 -32.60 2.56 31.33
CA GLU A 134 -33.82 2.45 30.52
C GLU A 134 -33.70 3.18 29.17
N THR A 135 -32.95 4.28 29.09
CA THR A 135 -32.79 5.05 27.84
C THR A 135 -31.79 4.38 26.89
N ILE A 136 -30.79 3.69 27.43
CA ILE A 136 -29.79 2.92 26.65
C ILE A 136 -30.45 1.73 25.95
N LEU A 137 -31.40 1.06 26.62
CA LEU A 137 -32.18 -0.06 26.06
C LEU A 137 -33.12 0.38 24.92
N GLN A 138 -33.71 1.57 25.01
CA GLN A 138 -34.55 2.12 23.92
C GLN A 138 -33.72 2.54 22.70
N GLU A 139 -32.54 3.12 22.89
CA GLU A 139 -31.71 3.57 21.77
C GLU A 139 -30.94 2.45 21.08
N ALA A 140 -30.53 1.40 21.82
CA ALA A 140 -30.02 0.18 21.20
C ALA A 140 -31.08 -0.48 20.30
N ALA A 141 -32.37 -0.38 20.66
CA ALA A 141 -33.48 -0.87 19.84
C ALA A 141 -33.77 0.01 18.60
N ASP A 142 -33.45 1.31 18.65
CA ASP A 142 -33.63 2.23 17.53
C ASP A 142 -32.40 2.33 16.59
N GLY A 143 -31.19 2.04 17.07
CA GLY A 143 -30.00 1.90 16.22
C GLY A 143 -30.15 0.79 15.16
N ASP A 144 -30.87 -0.27 15.51
CA ASP A 144 -31.24 -1.37 14.61
C ASP A 144 -32.26 -0.93 13.53
N LYS A 145 -33.04 0.13 13.76
CA LYS A 145 -33.93 0.72 12.74
C LYS A 145 -33.16 1.53 11.70
N LEU A 146 -32.09 2.23 12.07
CA LEU A 146 -31.22 2.94 11.12
C LEU A 146 -30.52 1.99 10.15
N LEU A 147 -30.17 0.78 10.60
CA LEU A 147 -29.67 -0.31 9.74
C LEU A 147 -30.76 -0.94 8.86
N LYS A 148 -32.02 -0.98 9.31
CA LYS A 148 -33.17 -1.44 8.51
C LYS A 148 -33.49 -0.54 7.31
N TYR A 149 -33.13 0.74 7.34
CA TYR A 149 -33.29 1.65 6.19
C TYR A 149 -32.13 1.60 5.18
N LEU A 150 -31.07 0.81 5.45
CA LEU A 150 -29.90 0.63 4.57
C LEU A 150 -29.93 -0.67 3.73
N GLY A 151 -31.09 -1.32 3.55
CA GLY A 151 -31.24 -2.42 2.58
C GLY A 151 -30.63 -3.77 2.97
N LEU A 152 -30.51 -4.07 4.27
CA LEU A 152 -29.82 -5.26 4.80
C LEU A 152 -30.66 -6.55 4.91
N THR A 153 -31.93 -6.56 4.48
CA THR A 153 -32.83 -7.73 4.62
C THR A 153 -32.66 -8.82 3.56
N HIS A 154 -31.74 -8.68 2.60
CA HIS A 154 -31.55 -9.67 1.52
C HIS A 154 -30.23 -10.44 1.54
N ILE A 155 -29.24 -10.01 2.33
CA ILE A 155 -27.88 -10.57 2.27
C ILE A 155 -27.61 -11.55 3.44
N ALA A 156 -28.23 -11.35 4.60
CA ALA A 156 -28.04 -12.22 5.76
C ALA A 156 -28.39 -13.71 5.55
N PRO A 157 -29.45 -14.08 4.79
CA PRO A 157 -29.74 -15.49 4.53
C PRO A 157 -28.71 -16.19 3.62
N VAL A 158 -28.03 -15.42 2.75
CA VAL A 158 -27.01 -15.94 1.81
C VAL A 158 -25.71 -16.26 2.56
N ILE A 159 -25.35 -15.43 3.55
CA ILE A 159 -24.16 -15.64 4.38
C ILE A 159 -24.36 -16.83 5.32
N VAL A 160 -25.55 -17.01 5.90
CA VAL A 160 -25.86 -18.16 6.76
C VAL A 160 -25.86 -19.48 5.96
N ALA A 161 -26.35 -19.46 4.72
CA ALA A 161 -26.30 -20.64 3.83
C ALA A 161 -24.88 -21.03 3.40
N GLN A 162 -23.98 -20.07 3.23
CA GLN A 162 -22.57 -20.33 2.86
C GLN A 162 -21.73 -20.84 4.05
N VAL A 163 -22.06 -20.41 5.27
CA VAL A 163 -21.38 -20.88 6.49
C VAL A 163 -21.78 -22.33 6.84
N ASP A 164 -23.02 -22.74 6.57
CA ASP A 164 -23.50 -24.11 6.79
C ASP A 164 -22.88 -25.13 5.80
N ASP A 165 -22.56 -24.68 4.58
CA ASP A 165 -21.91 -25.49 3.53
C ASP A 165 -20.40 -25.70 3.82
N LEU A 166 -19.75 -24.70 4.44
CA LEU A 166 -18.34 -24.75 4.84
C LEU A 166 -18.05 -25.68 6.04
N LEU A 167 -19.05 -25.96 6.89
CA LEU A 167 -18.86 -26.75 8.11
C LEU A 167 -18.89 -28.29 7.88
N ASN A 168 -19.18 -28.78 6.66
CA ASN A 168 -19.54 -30.19 6.44
C ASN A 168 -18.59 -31.07 5.59
N THR A 169 -17.42 -30.62 5.14
CA THR A 169 -16.58 -31.46 4.22
C THR A 169 -15.31 -32.04 4.84
N LYS A 170 -15.33 -33.34 5.12
CA LYS A 170 -14.17 -34.20 5.48
C LYS A 170 -13.61 -34.91 4.24
N ASN A 171 -12.80 -34.26 3.39
CA ASN A 171 -12.00 -34.98 2.38
C ASN A 171 -10.77 -34.19 1.88
N PRO A 172 -9.52 -34.65 2.07
CA PRO A 172 -8.31 -33.87 1.76
C PRO A 172 -8.02 -33.67 0.26
N LYS A 173 -8.55 -34.52 -0.64
CA LYS A 173 -8.48 -34.27 -2.09
C LYS A 173 -9.43 -33.15 -2.53
N ALA A 174 -10.60 -33.09 -1.92
CA ALA A 174 -11.55 -31.99 -2.10
C ALA A 174 -10.99 -30.69 -1.54
N GLN A 175 -10.16 -30.72 -0.49
CA GLN A 175 -9.49 -29.53 0.03
C GLN A 175 -8.50 -28.93 -0.99
N TRP A 176 -7.69 -29.75 -1.69
CA TRP A 176 -6.78 -29.24 -2.73
C TRP A 176 -7.53 -28.68 -3.94
N GLU A 177 -8.56 -29.38 -4.42
CA GLU A 177 -9.40 -28.90 -5.53
C GLU A 177 -10.23 -27.68 -5.13
N ALA A 178 -10.74 -27.63 -3.89
CA ALA A 178 -11.40 -26.45 -3.32
C ALA A 178 -10.42 -25.29 -3.17
N THR A 179 -9.19 -25.48 -2.68
CA THR A 179 -8.18 -24.41 -2.62
C THR A 179 -7.80 -23.93 -4.01
N LEU A 180 -7.70 -24.80 -5.02
CA LEU A 180 -7.43 -24.37 -6.39
C LEU A 180 -8.62 -23.59 -6.98
N LYS A 181 -9.84 -24.04 -6.70
CA LYS A 181 -11.08 -23.45 -7.19
C LYS A 181 -11.43 -22.16 -6.44
N GLU A 182 -11.14 -22.07 -5.15
CA GLU A 182 -11.19 -20.88 -4.29
C GLU A 182 -10.13 -19.88 -4.74
N ASN A 183 -8.90 -20.29 -5.04
CA ASN A 183 -7.91 -19.37 -5.63
C ASN A 183 -8.31 -18.88 -7.03
N LEU A 184 -9.00 -19.70 -7.83
CA LEU A 184 -9.50 -19.33 -9.17
C LEU A 184 -10.78 -18.48 -9.10
N GLU A 185 -11.68 -18.77 -8.16
CA GLU A 185 -12.87 -17.98 -7.87
C GLU A 185 -12.49 -16.67 -7.18
N ASP A 186 -11.52 -16.66 -6.27
CA ASP A 186 -10.86 -15.48 -5.72
C ASP A 186 -10.10 -14.72 -6.79
N LEU A 187 -9.60 -15.34 -7.87
CA LEU A 187 -9.05 -14.60 -9.01
C LEU A 187 -10.15 -14.01 -9.92
N SER A 188 -11.34 -14.61 -9.93
CA SER A 188 -12.51 -14.13 -10.67
C SER A 188 -13.35 -13.09 -9.91
N ASN A 189 -13.34 -13.19 -8.58
CA ASN A 189 -13.97 -12.31 -7.60
C ASN A 189 -12.96 -11.31 -7.01
N ALA A 190 -11.67 -11.52 -7.25
CA ALA A 190 -10.58 -10.58 -6.95
C ALA A 190 -10.97 -9.23 -7.51
N GLY A 191 -10.82 -8.19 -6.69
CA GLY A 191 -10.83 -6.85 -7.24
C GLY A 191 -9.78 -6.77 -8.34
N THR A 192 -10.00 -5.94 -9.35
CA THR A 192 -9.01 -5.67 -10.41
C THR A 192 -7.60 -5.39 -9.86
N LYS A 193 -7.51 -4.90 -8.61
CA LYS A 193 -6.27 -4.72 -7.87
C LYS A 193 -5.55 -6.05 -7.57
N ASP A 194 -6.23 -7.04 -7.01
CA ASP A 194 -5.61 -8.31 -6.62
C ASP A 194 -5.13 -9.08 -7.85
N THR A 195 -5.88 -9.05 -8.96
CA THR A 195 -5.44 -9.63 -10.23
C THR A 195 -4.17 -8.94 -10.75
N LYS A 196 -4.09 -7.61 -10.65
CA LYS A 196 -2.90 -6.83 -11.04
C LYS A 196 -1.69 -7.16 -10.16
N ASP A 197 -1.89 -7.28 -8.86
CA ASP A 197 -0.82 -7.62 -7.92
C ASP A 197 -0.32 -9.05 -8.14
N ALA A 198 -1.23 -10.00 -8.42
CA ALA A 198 -0.86 -11.36 -8.82
C ALA A 198 -0.06 -11.38 -10.14
N MET A 199 -0.53 -10.67 -11.18
CA MET A 199 0.19 -10.56 -12.46
C MET A 199 1.57 -9.93 -12.27
N ARG A 200 1.68 -8.90 -11.43
CA ARG A 200 2.96 -8.26 -11.09
C ARG A 200 3.91 -9.27 -10.43
N ALA A 201 3.44 -10.01 -9.43
CA ALA A 201 4.24 -11.02 -8.76
C ALA A 201 4.72 -12.11 -9.73
N VAL A 202 3.84 -12.59 -10.62
CA VAL A 202 4.20 -13.58 -11.65
C VAL A 202 5.22 -13.00 -12.64
N ASN A 203 5.06 -11.75 -13.05
CA ASN A 203 5.99 -11.04 -13.94
C ASN A 203 7.38 -10.86 -13.29
N GLU A 204 7.44 -10.53 -12.00
CA GLU A 204 8.69 -10.43 -11.24
C GLU A 204 9.41 -11.78 -11.17
N ARG A 205 8.68 -12.88 -10.94
CA ARG A 205 9.23 -14.25 -10.99
C ARG A 205 9.71 -14.65 -12.38
N ARG A 206 8.99 -14.24 -13.42
CA ARG A 206 9.42 -14.43 -14.82
C ARG A 206 10.72 -13.69 -15.10
N LEU A 207 10.80 -12.39 -14.78
CA LEU A 207 12.01 -11.59 -14.99
C LEU A 207 13.21 -12.17 -14.25
N TYR A 208 12.99 -12.58 -13.00
CA TYR A 208 13.96 -13.31 -12.22
C TYR A 208 14.49 -14.54 -12.96
N TRP A 209 13.61 -15.38 -13.52
CA TRP A 209 14.01 -16.55 -14.30
C TRP A 209 14.65 -16.19 -15.64
N VAL A 210 14.21 -15.14 -16.32
CA VAL A 210 14.85 -14.67 -17.56
C VAL A 210 16.32 -14.38 -17.30
N TRP A 211 16.65 -13.63 -16.24
CA TRP A 211 18.03 -13.31 -15.92
C TRP A 211 18.79 -14.47 -15.30
N GLY A 212 18.21 -15.16 -14.31
CA GLY A 212 18.85 -16.30 -13.65
C GLY A 212 19.01 -17.52 -14.55
N GLY A 213 18.02 -17.81 -15.38
CA GLY A 213 18.05 -18.86 -16.39
C GLY A 213 19.01 -18.55 -17.53
N THR A 214 19.09 -17.30 -17.98
CA THR A 214 20.12 -16.89 -18.96
C THR A 214 21.52 -17.02 -18.37
N PHE A 215 21.74 -16.54 -17.15
CA PHE A 215 23.03 -16.71 -16.45
C PHE A 215 23.42 -18.19 -16.33
N LEU A 216 22.46 -19.04 -15.95
CA LEU A 216 22.65 -20.48 -15.87
C LEU A 216 23.02 -21.09 -17.23
N TRP A 217 22.34 -20.68 -18.30
CA TRP A 217 22.63 -21.13 -19.67
C TRP A 217 24.06 -20.77 -20.08
N THR A 218 24.49 -19.54 -19.80
CA THR A 218 25.84 -19.08 -20.13
C THR A 218 26.92 -19.84 -19.33
N VAL A 219 26.65 -20.20 -18.08
CA VAL A 219 27.54 -21.05 -17.28
C VAL A 219 27.62 -22.46 -17.85
N LEU A 220 26.50 -23.04 -18.29
CA LEU A 220 26.49 -24.37 -18.93
C LEU A 220 27.26 -24.37 -20.24
N ASP A 221 27.17 -23.31 -21.04
CA ASP A 221 27.92 -23.16 -22.30
C ASP A 221 29.45 -23.23 -22.11
N LEU A 222 29.96 -22.76 -20.97
CA LEU A 222 31.38 -22.85 -20.63
C LEU A 222 31.84 -24.27 -20.29
N LEU A 223 30.92 -25.15 -19.89
CA LEU A 223 31.26 -26.49 -19.47
C LEU A 223 31.48 -27.41 -20.69
N PRO A 224 32.43 -28.35 -20.63
CA PRO A 224 32.59 -29.38 -21.66
C PRO A 224 31.29 -30.14 -21.92
N ALA A 225 31.04 -30.56 -23.17
CA ALA A 225 29.82 -31.30 -23.53
C ALA A 225 29.66 -32.62 -22.75
N ASN A 226 30.77 -33.23 -22.33
CA ASN A 226 30.82 -34.45 -21.52
C ASN A 226 30.81 -34.19 -20.00
N PHE A 227 30.59 -32.94 -19.57
CA PHE A 227 30.54 -32.61 -18.14
C PHE A 227 29.22 -33.08 -17.53
N ALA A 228 29.29 -34.15 -16.74
CA ALA A 228 28.19 -34.70 -15.95
C ALA A 228 26.88 -34.85 -16.78
N SER A 229 25.75 -34.31 -16.30
CA SER A 229 24.45 -34.37 -16.99
C SER A 229 24.13 -33.12 -17.83
N LYS A 230 25.15 -32.35 -18.29
CA LYS A 230 24.95 -31.06 -19.00
C LYS A 230 23.85 -31.09 -20.07
N LEU A 231 23.88 -32.07 -20.97
CA LEU A 231 22.90 -32.19 -22.06
C LEU A 231 21.46 -32.36 -21.55
N GLN A 232 21.27 -33.08 -20.43
CA GLN A 232 19.96 -33.22 -19.80
C GLN A 232 19.51 -31.89 -19.19
N THR A 233 20.42 -31.16 -18.54
CA THR A 233 20.13 -29.81 -18.01
C THR A 233 19.69 -28.86 -19.13
N GLU A 234 20.42 -28.83 -20.24
CA GLU A 234 20.08 -28.02 -21.41
C GLU A 234 18.69 -28.37 -21.95
N GLU A 235 18.35 -29.66 -22.03
CA GLU A 235 17.03 -30.11 -22.46
C GLU A 235 15.91 -29.59 -21.55
N VAL A 236 16.12 -29.63 -20.22
CA VAL A 236 15.15 -29.11 -19.24
C VAL A 236 15.00 -27.59 -19.36
N LEU A 237 16.09 -26.84 -19.43
CA LEU A 237 16.05 -25.39 -19.56
C LEU A 237 15.37 -24.96 -20.86
N THR A 238 15.59 -25.72 -21.94
CA THR A 238 14.94 -25.49 -23.24
C THR A 238 13.42 -25.69 -23.17
N LYS A 239 12.91 -26.56 -22.30
CA LYS A 239 11.46 -26.74 -22.10
C LYS A 239 10.81 -25.55 -21.37
N ILE A 240 11.54 -24.87 -20.50
CA ILE A 240 11.01 -23.73 -19.73
C ILE A 240 11.01 -22.44 -20.57
N SER A 241 12.01 -22.27 -21.44
CA SER A 241 12.19 -21.05 -22.24
C SER A 241 10.92 -20.62 -23.02
N PRO A 242 10.22 -21.50 -23.77
CA PRO A 242 8.98 -21.13 -24.46
C PRO A 242 7.89 -20.63 -23.51
N ILE A 243 7.72 -21.27 -22.34
CA ILE A 243 6.72 -20.87 -21.35
C ILE A 243 6.98 -19.44 -20.90
N THR A 244 8.23 -19.15 -20.53
CA THR A 244 8.64 -17.82 -20.09
C THR A 244 8.59 -16.78 -21.21
N GLY A 245 8.82 -17.20 -22.46
CA GLY A 245 8.65 -16.40 -23.66
C GLY A 245 7.19 -16.04 -23.95
N TYR A 246 6.26 -16.99 -23.85
CA TYR A 246 4.82 -16.69 -23.98
C TYR A 246 4.34 -15.77 -22.85
N MET A 247 4.76 -16.03 -21.61
CA MET A 247 4.47 -15.16 -20.47
C MET A 247 5.07 -13.75 -20.62
N SER A 248 6.14 -13.61 -21.42
CA SER A 248 6.85 -12.34 -21.58
C SER A 248 5.98 -11.27 -22.23
N TRP A 249 5.06 -11.62 -23.11
CA TRP A 249 4.17 -10.66 -23.77
C TRP A 249 2.71 -10.81 -23.31
N LEU A 250 2.26 -12.03 -22.99
CA LEU A 250 0.87 -12.28 -22.61
C LEU A 250 0.49 -11.56 -21.31
N LEU A 251 1.38 -11.53 -20.32
CA LEU A 251 1.14 -10.83 -19.06
C LEU A 251 0.97 -9.32 -19.27
N TYR A 252 1.83 -8.72 -20.10
CA TYR A 252 1.72 -7.28 -20.40
C TYR A 252 0.49 -6.97 -21.25
N TYR A 253 0.15 -7.75 -22.28
CA TYR A 253 -1.10 -7.50 -23.02
C TYR A 253 -2.34 -7.73 -22.17
N THR A 254 -2.32 -8.66 -21.24
CA THR A 254 -3.43 -8.86 -20.30
C THR A 254 -3.56 -7.65 -19.38
N ARG A 255 -2.46 -7.18 -18.79
CA ARG A 255 -2.45 -5.98 -17.94
C ARG A 255 -2.86 -4.72 -18.72
N PHE A 256 -2.34 -4.56 -19.93
CA PHE A 256 -2.74 -3.52 -20.88
C PHE A 256 -4.23 -3.58 -21.19
N GLY A 257 -4.76 -4.77 -21.52
CA GLY A 257 -6.16 -4.99 -21.84
C GLY A 257 -7.09 -4.65 -20.67
N ILE A 258 -6.67 -4.96 -19.44
CA ILE A 258 -7.40 -4.57 -18.22
C ILE A 258 -7.39 -3.05 -18.05
N GLU A 259 -6.24 -2.39 -18.17
CA GLU A 259 -6.16 -0.93 -18.02
C GLU A 259 -6.88 -0.19 -19.14
N LEU A 260 -6.77 -0.68 -20.38
CA LEU A 260 -7.44 -0.12 -21.54
C LEU A 260 -8.94 -0.35 -21.43
N GLY A 261 -9.36 -1.55 -21.04
CA GLY A 261 -10.75 -1.90 -20.79
C GLY A 261 -11.36 -0.99 -19.72
N LEU A 262 -10.66 -0.74 -18.61
CA LEU A 262 -11.09 0.23 -17.60
C LEU A 262 -11.14 1.65 -18.17
N LEU A 263 -10.13 2.09 -18.91
CA LEU A 263 -10.12 3.41 -19.53
C LEU A 263 -11.33 3.59 -20.46
N LEU A 264 -11.59 2.63 -21.36
CA LEU A 264 -12.69 2.67 -22.31
C LEU A 264 -14.04 2.54 -21.61
N LYS A 265 -14.17 1.61 -20.65
CA LYS A 265 -15.37 1.44 -19.82
C LYS A 265 -15.75 2.76 -19.15
N HIS A 266 -14.78 3.52 -18.65
CA HIS A 266 -15.02 4.80 -17.98
C HIS A 266 -14.91 6.03 -18.91
N THR A 267 -14.80 5.84 -20.22
CA THR A 267 -14.79 6.93 -21.22
C THR A 267 -16.01 6.88 -22.15
N ILE A 268 -16.41 5.69 -22.60
CA ILE A 268 -17.52 5.48 -23.52
C ILE A 268 -18.81 5.39 -22.72
N LYS A 269 -19.72 6.35 -22.95
CA LYS A 269 -21.04 6.37 -22.31
C LYS A 269 -21.80 5.09 -22.63
N GLY A 270 -22.24 4.38 -21.60
CA GLY A 270 -22.99 3.13 -21.74
C GLY A 270 -23.73 2.77 -20.46
N PRO A 271 -24.56 1.71 -20.50
CA PRO A 271 -25.40 1.29 -19.36
C PRO A 271 -24.61 0.82 -18.13
N TRP A 272 -23.29 0.62 -18.27
CA TRP A 272 -22.34 0.30 -17.20
C TRP A 272 -21.72 1.55 -16.56
N MET A 273 -22.16 2.74 -16.93
CA MET A 273 -21.88 4.00 -16.26
C MET A 273 -23.17 4.48 -15.63
N SER A 274 -23.07 5.16 -14.50
CA SER A 274 -24.22 5.85 -13.92
C SER A 274 -24.68 7.02 -14.74
N ASP A 275 -25.92 7.40 -14.48
CA ASP A 275 -26.53 8.60 -15.05
C ASP A 275 -25.69 9.85 -14.76
N GLU A 276 -24.97 9.89 -13.64
CA GLU A 276 -24.14 11.03 -13.30
C GLU A 276 -22.77 11.04 -13.96
N GLU A 277 -22.10 9.89 -14.09
CA GLU A 277 -20.88 9.77 -14.93
C GLU A 277 -21.24 10.09 -16.40
N GLN A 278 -22.40 9.64 -16.87
CA GLN A 278 -22.91 9.94 -18.20
C GLN A 278 -23.22 11.44 -18.44
N LYS A 279 -23.48 12.23 -17.38
CA LYS A 279 -23.66 13.69 -17.51
C LYS A 279 -22.37 14.43 -17.83
N MET A 280 -21.21 13.79 -17.66
CA MET A 280 -19.91 14.41 -17.93
C MET A 280 -19.55 14.40 -19.41
N SER A 281 -18.63 15.30 -19.80
CA SER A 281 -18.11 15.27 -21.16
C SER A 281 -17.14 14.10 -21.33
N VAL A 282 -17.18 13.44 -22.50
CA VAL A 282 -16.28 12.32 -22.82
C VAL A 282 -14.81 12.73 -22.71
N ASN A 283 -14.48 13.98 -23.02
CA ASN A 283 -13.12 14.51 -22.91
C ASN A 283 -12.65 14.60 -21.46
N GLU A 284 -13.53 15.04 -20.55
CA GLU A 284 -13.21 15.08 -19.12
C GLU A 284 -13.03 13.67 -18.58
N LEU A 285 -13.95 12.75 -18.90
CA LEU A 285 -13.86 11.35 -18.51
C LEU A 285 -12.54 10.72 -19.01
N PHE A 286 -12.24 10.89 -20.30
CA PHE A 286 -11.01 10.38 -20.92
C PHE A 286 -9.76 10.92 -20.26
N LYS A 287 -9.61 12.26 -20.17
CA LYS A 287 -8.44 12.90 -19.56
C LYS A 287 -8.21 12.36 -18.15
N THR A 288 -9.30 12.26 -17.41
CA THR A 288 -9.31 11.84 -16.03
C THR A 288 -8.87 10.36 -15.93
N GLN A 289 -9.43 9.45 -16.72
CA GLN A 289 -9.01 8.04 -16.73
C GLN A 289 -7.58 7.84 -17.29
N TRP A 290 -7.17 8.67 -18.25
CA TRP A 290 -5.82 8.71 -18.82
C TRP A 290 -4.77 9.07 -17.78
N GLU A 291 -4.97 10.14 -17.00
CA GLU A 291 -4.04 10.56 -15.94
C GLU A 291 -3.73 9.43 -14.93
N GLN A 292 -4.70 8.55 -14.66
CA GLN A 292 -4.53 7.44 -13.74
C GLN A 292 -3.76 6.24 -14.32
N ARG A 293 -3.77 6.06 -15.65
CA ARG A 293 -3.35 4.80 -16.31
C ARG A 293 -2.28 4.97 -17.37
N LYS A 294 -1.99 6.19 -17.81
CA LYS A 294 -1.07 6.47 -18.94
C LYS A 294 0.27 5.75 -18.81
N PHE A 295 0.89 5.75 -17.62
CA PHE A 295 2.16 5.09 -17.41
C PHE A 295 2.07 3.56 -17.54
N ALA A 296 1.03 2.95 -16.98
CA ALA A 296 0.80 1.51 -17.11
C ALA A 296 0.49 1.12 -18.57
N LEU A 297 -0.39 1.88 -19.25
CA LEU A 297 -0.76 1.64 -20.64
C LEU A 297 0.44 1.76 -21.59
N LEU A 298 1.23 2.84 -21.45
CA LEU A 298 2.41 3.06 -22.26
C LEU A 298 3.46 1.99 -22.00
N ASN A 299 3.76 1.71 -20.73
CA ASN A 299 4.70 0.67 -20.36
C ASN A 299 4.28 -0.69 -20.94
N ASP A 300 3.04 -1.10 -20.75
CA ASP A 300 2.59 -2.45 -21.10
C ASP A 300 2.44 -2.67 -22.59
N SER A 301 1.94 -1.67 -23.32
CA SER A 301 1.83 -1.76 -24.77
C SER A 301 3.19 -1.90 -25.44
N ILE A 302 4.20 -1.15 -24.98
CA ILE A 302 5.55 -1.20 -25.52
C ILE A 302 6.24 -2.51 -25.12
N TRP A 303 6.20 -2.90 -23.84
CA TRP A 303 6.77 -4.16 -23.36
C TRP A 303 6.15 -5.38 -24.04
N ALA A 304 4.82 -5.44 -24.13
CA ALA A 304 4.13 -6.55 -24.78
C ALA A 304 4.53 -6.69 -26.25
N THR A 305 4.54 -5.57 -26.98
CA THR A 305 4.84 -5.55 -28.41
C THR A 305 6.29 -5.91 -28.67
N VAL A 306 7.23 -5.32 -27.93
CA VAL A 306 8.66 -5.63 -28.08
C VAL A 306 8.92 -7.09 -27.73
N ASN A 307 8.40 -7.60 -26.61
CA ASN A 307 8.60 -9.01 -26.22
C ASN A 307 7.98 -9.99 -27.22
N LEU A 308 6.80 -9.67 -27.78
CA LEU A 308 6.20 -10.47 -28.84
C LEU A 308 7.12 -10.51 -30.07
N VAL A 309 7.62 -9.34 -30.49
CA VAL A 309 8.48 -9.20 -31.66
C VAL A 309 9.81 -9.94 -31.47
N THR A 310 10.45 -9.79 -30.32
CA THR A 310 11.71 -10.46 -30.00
C THR A 310 11.56 -11.96 -29.84
N PHE A 311 10.45 -12.43 -29.27
CA PHE A 311 10.20 -13.85 -29.08
C PHE A 311 9.96 -14.60 -30.40
N PHE A 312 9.14 -14.06 -31.30
CA PHE A 312 8.76 -14.77 -32.53
C PHE A 312 9.67 -14.50 -33.73
N TRP A 313 10.19 -13.27 -33.88
CA TRP A 313 10.89 -12.87 -35.11
C TRP A 313 12.35 -12.47 -34.90
N LEU A 314 12.67 -11.80 -33.79
CA LEU A 314 14.04 -11.32 -33.51
C LEU A 314 14.78 -12.18 -32.49
N THR A 315 14.64 -13.50 -32.61
CA THR A 315 15.31 -14.50 -31.76
C THR A 315 16.38 -15.26 -32.55
N GLY A 316 17.30 -15.92 -31.84
CA GLY A 316 18.33 -16.79 -32.42
C GLY A 316 19.67 -16.11 -32.70
N LYS A 317 20.52 -16.78 -33.48
CA LYS A 317 21.91 -16.34 -33.76
C LYS A 317 21.96 -15.34 -34.93
N GLY A 318 22.99 -14.51 -34.96
CA GLY A 318 23.26 -13.58 -36.06
C GLY A 318 22.50 -12.25 -35.98
N MET A 319 22.16 -11.67 -37.13
CA MET A 319 21.60 -10.31 -37.20
C MET A 319 20.20 -10.19 -36.57
N ALA A 320 19.38 -11.24 -36.62
CA ALA A 320 18.05 -11.22 -36.01
C ALA A 320 18.13 -11.10 -34.48
N GLY A 321 18.97 -11.92 -33.83
CA GLY A 321 19.21 -11.81 -32.39
C GLY A 321 19.86 -10.49 -32.00
N TYR A 322 20.78 -9.96 -32.81
CA TYR A 322 21.35 -8.63 -32.58
C TYR A 322 20.27 -7.53 -32.63
N ALA A 323 19.38 -7.56 -33.63
CA ALA A 323 18.25 -6.63 -33.71
C ALA A 323 17.30 -6.77 -32.51
N GLY A 324 17.07 -8.00 -32.03
CA GLY A 324 16.29 -8.25 -30.82
C GLY A 324 16.92 -7.63 -29.57
N ASN A 325 18.24 -7.75 -29.43
CA ASN A 325 18.99 -7.07 -28.37
C ASN A 325 18.89 -5.54 -28.49
N VAL A 326 19.00 -4.99 -29.69
CA VAL A 326 18.86 -3.54 -29.91
C VAL A 326 17.47 -3.06 -29.49
N LEU A 327 16.43 -3.79 -29.88
CA LEU A 327 15.06 -3.45 -29.50
C LEU A 327 14.85 -3.52 -27.98
N THR A 328 15.45 -4.51 -27.32
CA THR A 328 15.40 -4.67 -25.85
C THR A 328 16.15 -3.53 -25.14
N ALA A 329 17.30 -3.09 -25.66
CA ALA A 329 18.00 -1.93 -25.12
C ALA A 329 17.16 -0.64 -25.27
N GLY A 330 16.51 -0.45 -26.43
CA GLY A 330 15.57 0.66 -26.64
C GLY A 330 14.39 0.62 -25.67
N LEU A 331 13.87 -0.57 -25.37
CA LEU A 331 12.81 -0.76 -24.38
C LEU A 331 13.25 -0.38 -22.96
N LEU A 332 14.44 -0.79 -22.53
CA LEU A 332 15.00 -0.40 -21.22
C LEU A 332 15.26 1.12 -21.12
N LEU A 333 15.57 1.78 -22.23
CA LEU A 333 15.65 3.24 -22.28
C LEU A 333 14.28 3.90 -22.10
N VAL A 334 13.22 3.32 -22.69
CA VAL A 334 11.84 3.78 -22.49
C VAL A 334 11.44 3.66 -21.01
N ASP A 335 11.83 2.59 -20.32
CA ASP A 335 11.58 2.44 -18.87
C ASP A 335 12.21 3.60 -18.08
N ALA A 336 13.48 3.91 -18.34
CA ALA A 336 14.15 5.03 -17.68
C ALA A 336 13.44 6.37 -17.98
N ALA A 337 12.96 6.57 -19.20
CA ALA A 337 12.21 7.76 -19.58
C ALA A 337 10.83 7.86 -18.89
N LEU A 338 10.08 6.75 -18.81
CA LEU A 338 8.78 6.70 -18.14
C LEU A 338 8.91 6.92 -16.63
N VAL A 339 9.91 6.32 -15.98
CA VAL A 339 10.18 6.55 -14.55
C VAL A 339 10.58 8.00 -14.30
N SER A 340 11.41 8.59 -15.18
CA SER A 340 11.79 10.01 -15.08
C SER A 340 10.59 10.93 -15.23
N TRP A 341 9.70 10.65 -16.17
CA TRP A 341 8.46 11.40 -16.35
C TRP A 341 7.56 11.26 -15.10
N SER A 342 7.35 10.04 -14.60
CA SER A 342 6.57 9.82 -13.37
C SER A 342 7.15 10.56 -12.17
N PHE A 343 8.49 10.58 -12.03
CA PHE A 343 9.16 11.33 -10.96
C PHE A 343 8.88 12.83 -11.04
N TYR A 344 9.00 13.41 -12.24
CA TYR A 344 8.73 14.83 -12.45
C TYR A 344 7.28 15.20 -12.10
N GLU A 345 6.32 14.36 -12.50
CA GLU A 345 4.91 14.61 -12.28
C GLU A 345 4.52 14.50 -10.80
N GLU A 346 4.95 13.44 -10.12
CA GLU A 346 4.68 13.26 -8.68
C GLU A 346 5.37 14.33 -7.84
N SER A 347 6.59 14.76 -8.21
CA SER A 347 7.28 15.87 -7.56
C SER A 347 6.52 17.18 -7.70
N THR A 348 6.02 17.46 -8.91
CA THR A 348 5.18 18.64 -9.17
C THR A 348 3.91 18.62 -8.33
N ARG A 349 3.24 17.46 -8.24
CA ARG A 349 2.04 17.27 -7.43
C ARG A 349 2.30 17.46 -5.94
N HIS A 350 3.40 16.90 -5.43
CA HIS A 350 3.80 17.08 -4.04
C HIS A 350 4.05 18.55 -3.71
N ASN A 351 4.81 19.26 -4.55
CA ASN A 351 5.09 20.68 -4.36
C ASN A 351 3.81 21.52 -4.34
N ALA A 352 2.86 21.23 -5.23
CA ALA A 352 1.56 21.90 -5.23
C ALA A 352 0.78 21.66 -3.92
N ASN A 353 0.81 20.43 -3.39
CA ASN A 353 0.17 20.08 -2.12
C ASN A 353 0.84 20.79 -0.93
N ILE A 354 2.17 20.86 -0.88
CA ILE A 354 2.90 21.58 0.17
C ILE A 354 2.61 23.08 0.13
N LEU A 355 2.58 23.69 -1.06
CA LEU A 355 2.20 25.10 -1.22
C LEU A 355 0.76 25.36 -0.79
N ARG A 356 -0.15 24.40 -1.02
CA ARG A 356 -1.52 24.48 -0.48
C ARG A 356 -1.51 24.49 1.05
N TYR A 357 -0.86 23.52 1.69
CA TYR A 357 -0.78 23.47 3.15
C TYR A 357 -0.15 24.74 3.74
N GLN A 358 0.89 25.29 3.10
CA GLN A 358 1.51 26.54 3.55
C GLN A 358 0.54 27.72 3.48
N ARG A 359 -0.24 27.85 2.39
CA ARG A 359 -1.26 28.90 2.27
C ARG A 359 -2.34 28.75 3.33
N ASP A 360 -2.80 27.53 3.58
CA ASP A 360 -3.86 27.26 4.56
C ASP A 360 -3.39 27.54 5.98
N VAL A 361 -2.15 27.16 6.32
CA VAL A 361 -1.49 27.49 7.59
C VAL A 361 -1.42 29.02 7.80
N VAL A 362 -0.94 29.76 6.80
CA VAL A 362 -0.83 31.23 6.89
C VAL A 362 -2.22 31.88 7.01
N ALA A 363 -3.21 31.36 6.29
CA ALA A 363 -4.58 31.86 6.36
C ALA A 363 -5.18 31.69 7.76
N ILE A 364 -5.00 30.53 8.39
CA ILE A 364 -5.47 30.26 9.75
C ILE A 364 -4.68 31.05 10.78
N GLU A 365 -3.36 31.17 10.65
CA GLU A 365 -2.55 32.02 11.54
C GLU A 365 -2.96 33.49 11.48
N LYS A 366 -3.38 33.98 10.30
CA LYS A 366 -3.94 35.32 10.15
C LYS A 366 -5.30 35.46 10.83
N LYS A 367 -6.19 34.46 10.70
CA LYS A 367 -7.49 34.44 11.42
C LYS A 367 -7.26 34.45 12.94
N LEU A 368 -6.32 33.64 13.43
CA LEU A 368 -5.98 33.53 14.84
C LEU A 368 -5.44 34.83 15.44
N LYS A 369 -4.70 35.64 14.65
CA LYS A 369 -4.24 36.98 15.07
C LYS A 369 -5.36 38.03 15.13
N ASN A 370 -6.41 37.86 14.33
CA ASN A 370 -7.49 38.84 14.20
C ASN A 370 -8.68 38.56 15.13
N GLU A 371 -8.83 37.32 15.60
CA GLU A 371 -9.90 36.94 16.51
C GLU A 371 -9.52 37.18 17.98
N ALA A 372 -10.45 37.75 18.75
CA ALA A 372 -10.30 37.86 20.19
C ALA A 372 -10.28 36.47 20.83
N PHE A 373 -9.62 36.33 21.99
CA PHE A 373 -9.58 35.10 22.80
C PHE A 373 -10.99 34.63 23.17
N THR A 374 -11.58 33.82 22.29
CA THR A 374 -12.91 33.24 22.38
C THR A 374 -12.81 31.74 22.11
N ASN A 375 -13.92 31.00 22.24
CA ASN A 375 -13.97 29.57 21.93
C ASN A 375 -13.58 29.26 20.46
N GLU A 376 -13.73 30.22 19.55
CA GLU A 376 -13.34 30.11 18.14
C GLU A 376 -11.80 30.05 17.99
N HIS A 377 -11.06 30.83 18.80
CA HIS A 377 -9.60 30.80 18.84
C HIS A 377 -9.05 29.42 19.21
N ALA A 378 -9.68 28.72 20.16
CA ALA A 378 -9.27 27.36 20.54
C ALA A 378 -9.49 26.35 19.39
N ALA A 379 -10.60 26.48 18.65
CA ALA A 379 -10.88 25.64 17.50
C ALA A 379 -9.90 25.89 16.34
N LEU A 380 -9.62 27.16 16.02
CA LEU A 380 -8.63 27.54 15.01
C LEU A 380 -7.22 27.05 15.36
N GLN A 381 -6.83 27.12 16.64
CA GLN A 381 -5.53 26.61 17.10
C GLN A 381 -5.40 25.11 16.87
N GLU A 382 -6.48 24.35 17.12
CA GLU A 382 -6.49 22.92 16.90
C GLU A 382 -6.41 22.57 15.41
N GLN A 383 -7.15 23.28 14.55
CA GLN A 383 -7.00 23.12 13.09
C GLN A 383 -5.59 23.42 12.61
N LEU A 384 -4.96 24.46 13.14
CA LEU A 384 -3.60 24.82 12.80
C LEU A 384 -2.62 23.69 13.16
N ASN A 385 -2.79 23.10 14.34
CA ASN A 385 -2.01 21.95 14.78
C ASN A 385 -2.24 20.75 13.84
N GLN A 386 -3.49 20.49 13.46
CA GLN A 386 -3.85 19.39 12.56
C GLN A 386 -3.24 19.59 11.16
N LEU A 387 -3.35 20.77 10.56
CA LEU A 387 -2.74 21.06 9.25
C LEU A 387 -1.22 20.96 9.29
N LYS A 388 -0.59 21.37 10.39
CA LYS A 388 0.86 21.19 10.59
C LYS A 388 1.23 19.71 10.67
N ALA A 389 0.41 18.89 11.34
CA ALA A 389 0.59 17.44 11.39
C ALA A 389 0.39 16.77 10.01
N ASP A 390 -0.67 17.14 9.28
CA ASP A 390 -0.96 16.60 7.94
C ASP A 390 0.14 16.99 6.94
N LYS A 391 0.66 18.22 7.03
CA LYS A 391 1.82 18.67 6.25
C LYS A 391 3.06 17.82 6.57
N LYS A 392 3.38 17.60 7.85
CA LYS A 392 4.52 16.77 8.29
C LYS A 392 4.37 15.33 7.78
N ALA A 393 3.16 14.77 7.82
CA ALA A 393 2.87 13.44 7.28
C ALA A 393 3.03 13.37 5.75
N CYS A 394 2.60 14.42 5.03
CA CYS A 394 2.79 14.54 3.59
C CYS A 394 4.29 14.60 3.22
N GLU A 395 5.09 15.38 3.93
CA GLU A 395 6.55 15.48 3.75
C GLU A 395 7.23 14.13 4.06
N PHE A 396 6.82 13.48 5.16
CA PHE A 396 7.32 12.16 5.54
C PHE A 396 7.01 11.11 4.47
N ASN A 397 5.78 11.02 3.97
CA ASN A 397 5.43 10.08 2.91
C ASN A 397 6.21 10.35 1.62
N TRP A 398 6.37 11.62 1.27
CA TRP A 398 7.13 12.01 0.09
C TRP A 398 8.61 11.67 0.17
N LYS A 399 9.24 11.78 1.35
CA LYS A 399 10.65 11.35 1.56
C LYS A 399 10.86 9.92 1.07
N TYR A 400 9.98 9.01 1.46
CA TYR A 400 10.07 7.59 1.08
C TYR A 400 9.67 7.35 -0.38
N GLU A 401 8.63 8.02 -0.87
CA GLU A 401 8.22 7.91 -2.28
C GLU A 401 9.32 8.39 -3.24
N LYS A 402 9.98 9.51 -2.90
CA LYS A 402 11.13 10.03 -3.63
C LYS A 402 12.27 9.00 -3.70
N ILE A 403 12.56 8.33 -2.59
CA ILE A 403 13.59 7.26 -2.55
C ILE A 403 13.19 6.09 -3.45
N LYS A 404 11.92 5.66 -3.42
CA LYS A 404 11.42 4.58 -4.30
C LYS A 404 11.55 4.93 -5.77
N LEU A 405 11.10 6.13 -6.17
CA LEU A 405 11.20 6.57 -7.56
C LEU A 405 12.66 6.74 -8.01
N ALA A 406 13.53 7.30 -7.16
CA ALA A 406 14.96 7.42 -7.45
C ALA A 406 15.65 6.06 -7.58
N THR A 407 15.28 5.09 -6.72
CA THR A 407 15.74 3.70 -6.81
C THR A 407 15.27 3.05 -8.11
N GLY A 408 14.01 3.25 -8.49
CA GLY A 408 13.47 2.77 -9.76
C GLY A 408 14.20 3.32 -10.98
N LEU A 409 14.54 4.62 -10.97
CA LEU A 409 15.32 5.25 -12.03
C LEU A 409 16.74 4.68 -12.08
N THR A 410 17.39 4.57 -10.92
CA THR A 410 18.75 4.03 -10.78
C THR A 410 18.81 2.59 -11.29
N TYR A 411 17.83 1.77 -10.90
CA TYR A 411 17.69 0.40 -11.36
C TYR A 411 17.51 0.33 -12.88
N SER A 412 16.62 1.15 -13.46
CA SER A 412 16.36 1.14 -14.90
C SER A 412 17.61 1.51 -15.71
N VAL A 413 18.35 2.53 -15.27
CA VAL A 413 19.61 2.96 -15.91
C VAL A 413 20.71 1.90 -15.73
N ALA A 414 20.84 1.34 -14.52
CA ALA A 414 21.84 0.30 -14.24
C ALA A 414 21.55 -0.98 -15.03
N LEU A 415 20.27 -1.37 -15.14
CA LEU A 415 19.85 -2.52 -15.92
C LEU A 415 20.09 -2.32 -17.41
N LEU A 416 19.82 -1.12 -17.95
CA LEU A 416 20.18 -0.76 -19.32
C LEU A 416 21.70 -0.90 -19.55
N ALA A 417 22.52 -0.36 -18.65
CA ALA A 417 23.97 -0.47 -18.75
C ALA A 417 24.46 -1.93 -18.68
N ALA A 418 23.91 -2.72 -17.75
CA ALA A 418 24.21 -4.15 -17.64
C ALA A 418 23.78 -4.92 -18.89
N PHE A 419 22.65 -4.55 -19.49
CA PHE A 419 22.15 -5.17 -20.71
C PHE A 419 22.99 -4.79 -21.94
N ILE A 420 23.48 -3.55 -22.03
CA ILE A 420 24.44 -3.12 -23.07
C ILE A 420 25.71 -3.96 -23.01
N VAL A 421 26.22 -4.25 -21.80
CA VAL A 421 27.34 -5.17 -21.59
C VAL A 421 26.96 -6.58 -22.02
N PHE A 422 25.83 -7.11 -21.54
CA PHE A 422 25.34 -8.45 -21.88
C PHE A 422 25.25 -8.69 -23.39
N ALA A 423 24.65 -7.74 -24.11
CA ALA A 423 24.44 -7.83 -25.54
C ALA A 423 25.70 -7.50 -26.37
N ALA A 424 26.81 -7.12 -25.72
CA ALA A 424 27.99 -6.55 -26.36
C ALA A 424 27.62 -5.45 -27.37
N PHE A 425 26.60 -4.63 -27.04
CA PHE A 425 25.86 -3.78 -27.98
C PHE A 425 26.73 -2.83 -28.81
N LEU A 426 27.86 -2.38 -28.24
CA LEU A 426 28.83 -1.48 -28.86
C LEU A 426 29.69 -2.14 -29.95
N PHE A 427 29.60 -3.46 -30.11
CA PHE A 427 30.37 -4.23 -31.07
C PHE A 427 29.44 -5.08 -31.95
N PRO A 428 29.52 -4.95 -33.28
CA PRO A 428 28.85 -5.90 -34.18
C PRO A 428 29.29 -7.34 -33.86
N PRO A 429 28.42 -8.36 -34.01
CA PRO A 429 28.77 -9.76 -33.71
C PRO A 429 30.02 -10.28 -34.45
N THR A 430 30.36 -9.68 -35.60
CA THR A 430 31.55 -10.01 -36.39
C THR A 430 32.83 -9.32 -35.92
N ALA A 431 32.73 -8.33 -35.04
CA ALA A 431 33.85 -7.50 -34.61
C ALA A 431 34.55 -8.00 -33.34
N ILE A 432 33.96 -8.96 -32.63
CA ILE A 432 34.49 -9.51 -31.37
C ILE A 432 34.69 -11.01 -31.47
N ALA A 433 35.76 -11.50 -30.86
CA ALA A 433 35.99 -12.94 -30.73
C ALA A 433 34.86 -13.59 -29.91
N ALA A 434 34.51 -14.83 -30.25
CA ALA A 434 33.44 -15.57 -29.57
C ALA A 434 33.67 -15.72 -28.06
N SER A 435 34.92 -15.89 -27.63
CA SER A 435 35.30 -15.93 -26.22
C SER A 435 35.01 -14.60 -25.50
N THR A 436 35.31 -13.46 -26.14
CA THR A 436 35.02 -12.14 -25.61
C THR A 436 33.52 -11.89 -25.52
N ALA A 437 32.74 -12.29 -26.53
CA ALA A 437 31.29 -12.21 -26.52
C ALA A 437 30.68 -13.03 -25.37
N LEU A 438 31.21 -14.23 -25.13
CA LEU A 438 30.80 -15.09 -24.02
C LEU A 438 31.09 -14.44 -22.66
N ILE A 439 32.28 -13.84 -22.48
CA ILE A 439 32.63 -13.11 -21.24
C ILE A 439 31.63 -11.97 -20.99
N PHE A 440 31.32 -11.18 -22.02
CA PHE A 440 30.34 -10.10 -21.92
C PHE A 440 28.94 -10.61 -21.55
N ALA A 441 28.50 -11.72 -22.16
CA ALA A 441 27.23 -12.35 -21.82
C ALA A 441 27.18 -12.82 -20.35
N ILE A 442 28.26 -13.42 -19.83
CA ILE A 442 28.31 -13.87 -18.42
C ILE A 442 28.26 -12.67 -17.48
N VAL A 443 29.14 -11.68 -17.69
CA VAL A 443 29.25 -10.50 -16.84
C VAL A 443 27.94 -9.73 -16.86
N GLY A 444 27.39 -9.49 -18.05
CA GLY A 444 26.12 -8.78 -18.20
C GLY A 444 24.94 -9.52 -17.58
N ALA A 445 24.83 -10.84 -17.74
CA ALA A 445 23.77 -11.64 -17.11
C ALA A 445 23.89 -11.63 -15.58
N ALA A 446 25.10 -11.78 -15.05
CA ALA A 446 25.36 -11.69 -13.61
C ALA A 446 25.02 -10.30 -13.05
N LEU A 447 25.35 -9.23 -13.78
CA LEU A 447 24.98 -7.86 -13.41
C LEU A 447 23.46 -7.66 -13.43
N CYS A 448 22.76 -8.07 -14.49
CA CYS A 448 21.30 -7.97 -14.59
C CYS A 448 20.61 -8.72 -13.44
N PHE A 449 21.05 -9.94 -13.15
CA PHE A 449 20.56 -10.73 -12.03
C PHE A 449 20.80 -10.03 -10.69
N SER A 450 22.04 -9.60 -10.43
CA SER A 450 22.42 -8.96 -9.16
C SER A 450 21.66 -7.65 -8.95
N LEU A 451 21.55 -6.81 -9.97
CA LEU A 451 20.79 -5.56 -9.92
C LEU A 451 19.31 -5.81 -9.64
N ASN A 452 18.73 -6.88 -10.19
CA ASN A 452 17.35 -7.25 -9.92
C ASN A 452 17.13 -7.64 -8.45
N VAL A 453 18.02 -8.46 -7.89
CA VAL A 453 17.97 -8.85 -6.47
C VAL A 453 18.20 -7.63 -5.57
N ILE A 454 19.20 -6.79 -5.87
CA ILE A 454 19.51 -5.57 -5.10
C ILE A 454 18.35 -4.58 -5.15
N SER A 455 17.73 -4.36 -6.31
CA SER A 455 16.60 -3.43 -6.46
C SER A 455 15.38 -3.88 -5.65
N ALA A 456 15.05 -5.19 -5.71
CA ALA A 456 14.01 -5.77 -4.86
C ALA A 456 14.33 -5.60 -3.36
N ALA A 457 15.61 -5.78 -3.00
CA ALA A 457 16.07 -5.62 -1.63
C ALA A 457 15.97 -4.17 -1.12
N ILE A 458 16.42 -3.20 -1.92
CA ILE A 458 16.36 -1.77 -1.57
C ILE A 458 14.91 -1.30 -1.45
N THR A 459 14.06 -1.70 -2.40
CA THR A 459 12.63 -1.32 -2.38
C THR A 459 11.95 -1.81 -1.11
N SER A 460 12.19 -3.08 -0.73
CA SER A 460 11.67 -3.65 0.51
C SER A 460 12.29 -3.00 1.76
N SER A 461 13.57 -2.67 1.72
CA SER A 461 14.26 -1.99 2.82
C SER A 461 13.74 -0.58 3.04
N CYS A 462 13.28 0.10 1.99
CA CYS A 462 12.63 1.41 2.08
C CYS A 462 11.32 1.33 2.89
N ASP A 463 10.52 0.28 2.67
CA ASP A 463 9.30 0.03 3.44
C ASP A 463 9.61 -0.32 4.90
N ILE A 464 10.65 -1.12 5.14
CA ILE A 464 11.15 -1.41 6.49
C ILE A 464 11.62 -0.14 7.19
N ALA A 465 12.39 0.72 6.50
CA ALA A 465 12.88 1.98 7.06
C ALA A 465 11.73 2.93 7.42
N LYS A 466 10.69 2.99 6.58
CA LYS A 466 9.47 3.75 6.85
C LYS A 466 8.76 3.22 8.09
N ALA A 467 8.52 1.91 8.16
CA ALA A 467 7.91 1.28 9.33
C ALA A 467 8.77 1.45 10.59
N TRP A 468 10.10 1.42 10.45
CA TRP A 468 11.04 1.62 11.54
C TRP A 468 10.99 3.04 12.09
N GLU A 469 10.95 4.06 11.23
CA GLU A 469 10.82 5.45 11.67
C GLU A 469 9.48 5.69 12.37
N LEU A 470 8.40 5.03 11.93
CA LEU A 470 7.10 5.03 12.62
C LEU A 470 7.08 4.20 13.92
N SER A 471 7.98 3.24 14.07
CA SER A 471 8.13 2.42 15.28
C SER A 471 8.98 3.07 16.37
N LYS A 472 9.52 4.27 16.13
CA LYS A 472 10.28 4.98 17.16
C LYS A 472 9.33 5.53 18.22
N PRO A 473 9.67 5.42 19.52
CA PRO A 473 8.91 6.11 20.55
C PRO A 473 8.97 7.63 20.32
N PRO A 474 8.03 8.39 20.90
CA PRO A 474 8.10 9.85 20.90
C PRO A 474 9.46 10.32 21.40
N THR A 475 9.97 11.40 20.81
CA THR A 475 11.22 12.00 21.30
C THR A 475 11.05 12.50 22.74
N ASP A 476 12.14 12.57 23.52
CA ASP A 476 12.08 13.07 24.91
C ASP A 476 11.42 14.44 25.01
N LYS A 477 11.61 15.29 23.99
CA LYS A 477 10.95 16.60 23.89
C LYS A 477 9.45 16.46 23.66
N GLU A 478 9.01 15.65 22.71
CA GLU A 478 7.58 15.41 22.46
C GLU A 478 6.91 14.77 23.69
N PHE A 479 7.59 13.83 24.34
CA PHE A 479 7.11 13.23 25.58
C PHE A 479 7.05 14.26 26.71
N ALA A 480 8.08 15.10 26.89
CA ALA A 480 8.08 16.17 27.88
C ALA A 480 6.93 17.17 27.65
N ASP A 481 6.67 17.57 26.40
CA ASP A 481 5.57 18.46 26.03
C ASP A 481 4.20 17.82 26.37
N ILE A 482 4.03 16.52 26.10
CA ILE A 482 2.82 15.77 26.46
C ILE A 482 2.68 15.66 27.99
N MET A 483 3.78 15.38 28.69
CA MET A 483 3.79 15.27 30.15
C MET A 483 3.57 16.61 30.84
N GLN A 484 3.97 17.71 30.22
CA GLN A 484 3.63 19.05 30.69
C GLN A 484 2.12 19.27 30.59
N LYS A 485 1.50 18.98 29.44
CA LYS A 485 0.04 19.03 29.26
C LYS A 485 -0.69 18.12 30.25
N PHE A 486 -0.14 16.95 30.54
CA PHE A 486 -0.68 16.02 31.54
C PHE A 486 -0.64 16.62 32.95
N LYS A 487 0.41 17.35 33.32
CA LYS A 487 0.51 17.98 34.65
C LYS A 487 -0.46 19.15 34.81
N GLU A 488 -0.67 19.92 33.74
CA GLU A 488 -1.49 21.14 33.73
C GLU A 488 -2.99 20.85 33.50
N GLY A 489 -3.33 19.70 32.94
CA GLY A 489 -4.71 19.30 32.62
C GLY A 489 -5.58 18.92 33.83
N ASP A 490 -6.90 18.99 33.65
CA ASP A 490 -7.87 18.39 34.56
C ASP A 490 -7.84 16.85 34.48
N GLU A 491 -8.59 16.17 35.36
CA GLU A 491 -8.57 14.69 35.40
C GLU A 491 -9.03 14.04 34.08
N ASP A 492 -10.01 14.62 33.39
CA ASP A 492 -10.45 14.10 32.10
C ASP A 492 -9.37 14.30 31.02
N CYS A 493 -8.71 15.46 30.98
CA CYS A 493 -7.58 15.71 30.10
C CYS A 493 -6.41 14.76 30.39
N LYS A 494 -6.11 14.46 31.65
CA LYS A 494 -5.09 13.48 32.02
C LYS A 494 -5.44 12.08 31.52
N LYS A 495 -6.68 11.64 31.71
CA LYS A 495 -7.15 10.34 31.21
C LYS A 495 -7.11 10.27 29.68
N LEU A 496 -7.48 11.35 29.00
CA LEU A 496 -7.37 11.48 27.54
C LEU A 496 -5.91 11.34 27.09
N ILE A 497 -5.00 12.11 27.68
CA ILE A 497 -3.57 12.06 27.35
C ILE A 497 -2.98 10.67 27.64
N TYR A 498 -3.39 10.04 28.74
CA TYR A 498 -3.00 8.67 29.06
C TYR A 498 -3.43 7.67 27.98
N LEU A 499 -4.68 7.75 27.50
CA LEU A 499 -5.17 6.90 26.42
C LEU A 499 -4.44 7.17 25.10
N GLU A 500 -4.19 8.44 24.75
CA GLU A 500 -3.40 8.82 23.57
C GLU A 500 -1.97 8.25 23.64
N LEU A 501 -1.34 8.31 24.82
CA LEU A 501 -0.01 7.72 25.04
C LEU A 501 -0.04 6.18 24.92
N LYS A 502 -1.07 5.53 25.47
CA LYS A 502 -1.26 4.07 25.38
C LYS A 502 -1.51 3.62 23.94
N GLU A 503 -2.29 4.39 23.17
CA GLU A 503 -2.54 4.14 21.75
C GLU A 503 -1.25 4.30 20.93
N ARG A 504 -0.53 5.41 21.11
CA ARG A 504 0.77 5.63 20.44
C ARG A 504 1.74 4.50 20.73
N ARG A 505 1.80 4.06 21.98
CA ARG A 505 2.63 2.92 22.38
C ARG A 505 2.22 1.63 21.68
N ALA A 506 0.93 1.33 21.62
CA ALA A 506 0.42 0.15 20.91
C ALA A 506 0.77 0.20 19.41
N GLU A 507 0.67 1.39 18.78
CA GLU A 507 1.12 1.62 17.40
C GLU A 507 2.64 1.40 17.26
N THR A 508 3.46 1.98 18.15
CA THR A 508 4.92 1.78 18.19
C THR A 508 5.27 0.28 18.28
N GLU A 509 4.63 -0.46 19.17
CA GLU A 509 4.85 -1.90 19.35
C GLU A 509 4.37 -2.71 18.13
N TYR A 510 3.24 -2.34 17.53
CA TYR A 510 2.77 -2.94 16.28
C TYR A 510 3.76 -2.71 15.13
N GLN A 511 4.19 -1.47 14.90
CA GLN A 511 5.15 -1.14 13.86
C GLN A 511 6.49 -1.85 14.08
N ALA A 512 6.95 -2.00 15.33
CA ALA A 512 8.13 -2.80 15.64
C ALA A 512 7.97 -4.29 15.25
N ARG A 513 6.77 -4.87 15.42
CA ARG A 513 6.46 -6.23 14.92
C ARG A 513 6.41 -6.27 13.39
N VAL A 514 5.84 -5.25 12.73
CA VAL A 514 5.84 -5.11 11.26
C VAL A 514 7.26 -5.07 10.71
N VAL A 515 8.15 -4.26 11.30
CA VAL A 515 9.57 -4.18 10.94
C VAL A 515 10.23 -5.55 11.01
N ARG A 516 10.04 -6.29 12.11
CA ARG A 516 10.60 -7.65 12.25
C ARG A 516 10.06 -8.60 11.20
N TYR A 517 8.74 -8.61 10.99
CA TYR A 517 8.09 -9.45 9.99
C TYR A 517 8.59 -9.16 8.57
N GLN A 518 8.60 -7.89 8.16
CA GLN A 518 9.08 -7.45 6.85
C GLN A 518 10.58 -7.75 6.66
N THR A 519 11.39 -7.60 7.72
CA THR A 519 12.81 -7.97 7.69
C THR A 519 12.99 -9.47 7.45
N LEU A 520 12.24 -10.32 8.15
CA LEU A 520 12.26 -11.77 7.92
C LEU A 520 11.76 -12.15 6.52
N GLN A 521 10.71 -11.47 6.05
CA GLN A 521 10.19 -11.64 4.70
C GLN A 521 11.23 -11.29 3.64
N LEU A 522 11.95 -10.19 3.84
CA LEU A 522 13.02 -9.73 2.97
C LEU A 522 14.20 -10.71 2.94
N ILE A 523 14.69 -11.13 4.11
CA ILE A 523 15.77 -12.12 4.22
C ILE A 523 15.38 -13.40 3.49
N ARG A 524 14.16 -13.90 3.73
CA ARG A 524 13.63 -15.09 3.05
C ARG A 524 13.59 -14.88 1.54
N ALA A 525 13.05 -13.76 1.06
CA ALA A 525 12.92 -13.48 -0.37
C ALA A 525 14.30 -13.44 -1.05
N ILE A 526 15.24 -12.69 -0.49
CA ILE A 526 16.62 -12.61 -1.00
C ILE A 526 17.29 -13.99 -0.98
N PHE A 527 17.13 -14.76 0.11
CA PHE A 527 17.73 -16.09 0.22
C PHE A 527 17.19 -17.07 -0.82
N ILE A 528 15.86 -17.13 -0.98
CA ILE A 528 15.22 -17.98 -1.99
C ILE A 528 15.65 -17.55 -3.40
N ASP A 529 15.62 -16.24 -3.68
CA ASP A 529 15.97 -15.69 -4.98
C ASP A 529 17.48 -15.83 -5.27
N ALA A 530 18.36 -15.83 -4.27
CA ALA A 530 19.77 -16.10 -4.49
C ALA A 530 20.06 -17.60 -4.70
N LEU A 531 19.29 -18.49 -4.07
CA LEU A 531 19.57 -19.93 -4.06
C LEU A 531 18.97 -20.73 -5.21
N ILE A 532 17.85 -20.28 -5.80
CA ILE A 532 17.21 -21.02 -6.90
C ILE A 532 18.18 -21.32 -8.07
N PRO A 533 19.02 -20.40 -8.58
CA PRO A 533 19.83 -20.68 -9.77
C PRO A 533 20.95 -21.69 -9.46
N PRO A 534 21.72 -21.58 -8.36
CA PRO A 534 22.63 -22.63 -7.92
C PRO A 534 21.92 -23.97 -7.65
N LEU A 535 20.73 -23.95 -7.04
CA LEU A 535 19.97 -25.18 -6.76
C LEU A 535 19.57 -25.88 -8.06
N VAL A 536 19.04 -25.15 -9.04
CA VAL A 536 18.70 -25.68 -10.38
C VAL A 536 19.95 -26.20 -11.08
N PHE A 537 21.05 -25.43 -11.05
CA PHE A 537 22.33 -25.85 -11.62
C PHE A 537 22.80 -27.18 -11.04
N VAL A 538 22.89 -27.27 -9.70
CA VAL A 538 23.40 -28.46 -9.02
C VAL A 538 22.48 -29.65 -9.25
N SER A 539 21.17 -29.42 -9.16
CA SER A 539 20.14 -30.46 -9.29
C SER A 539 20.17 -31.14 -10.65
N PHE A 540 20.32 -30.38 -11.74
CA PHE A 540 20.29 -30.97 -13.07
C PHE A 540 21.67 -31.34 -13.61
N THR A 541 22.73 -30.64 -13.19
CA THR A 541 24.07 -30.91 -13.72
C THR A 541 24.70 -32.14 -13.05
N PHE A 542 24.50 -32.34 -11.75
CA PHE A 542 25.18 -33.42 -11.01
C PHE A 542 24.29 -34.61 -10.64
N LEU A 543 22.97 -34.52 -10.84
CA LEU A 543 22.05 -35.62 -10.57
C LEU A 543 21.36 -36.08 -11.86
N PRO A 544 20.93 -37.35 -11.94
CA PRO A 544 20.01 -37.78 -12.99
C PRO A 544 18.71 -36.96 -12.92
N LEU A 545 18.04 -36.77 -14.06
CA LEU A 545 16.81 -35.96 -14.18
C LEU A 545 15.79 -36.20 -13.04
N GLY A 546 15.49 -37.46 -12.72
CA GLY A 546 14.56 -37.80 -11.64
C GLY A 546 15.03 -37.36 -10.25
N GLY A 547 16.33 -37.48 -9.96
CA GLY A 547 16.92 -36.98 -8.72
C GLY A 547 16.93 -35.45 -8.66
N GLY A 548 17.26 -34.79 -9.76
CA GLY A 548 17.22 -33.33 -9.87
C GLY A 548 15.82 -32.75 -9.65
N ILE A 549 14.78 -33.35 -10.25
CA ILE A 549 13.38 -32.97 -10.02
C ILE A 549 13.00 -33.14 -8.55
N ALA A 550 13.42 -34.24 -7.90
CA ALA A 550 13.14 -34.48 -6.49
C ALA A 550 13.78 -33.41 -5.58
N VAL A 551 15.03 -33.02 -5.83
CA VAL A 551 15.72 -31.96 -5.08
C VAL A 551 15.03 -30.60 -5.28
N LEU A 552 14.61 -30.27 -6.51
CA LEU A 552 13.86 -29.04 -6.75
C LEU A 552 12.48 -29.04 -6.10
N ALA A 553 11.77 -30.16 -6.13
CA ALA A 553 10.49 -30.31 -5.43
C ALA A 553 10.67 -30.10 -3.92
N LEU A 554 11.74 -30.62 -3.34
CA LEU A 554 12.08 -30.40 -1.93
C LEU A 554 12.42 -28.92 -1.65
N GLY A 555 13.20 -28.28 -2.52
CA GLY A 555 13.51 -26.84 -2.42
C GLY A 555 12.25 -25.97 -2.50
N LEU A 556 11.34 -26.28 -3.41
CA LEU A 556 10.05 -25.60 -3.53
C LEU A 556 9.17 -25.84 -2.30
N ALA A 557 9.11 -27.08 -1.80
CA ALA A 557 8.38 -27.41 -0.58
C ALA A 557 8.93 -26.63 0.63
N LEU A 558 10.25 -26.47 0.74
CA LEU A 558 10.89 -25.64 1.77
C LEU A 558 10.57 -24.15 1.60
N ALA A 559 10.55 -23.65 0.36
CA ALA A 559 10.15 -22.29 0.04
C ALA A 559 8.67 -22.03 0.43
N ILE A 560 7.77 -22.97 0.17
CA ILE A 560 6.36 -22.88 0.58
C ILE A 560 6.22 -22.98 2.10
N ALA A 561 6.86 -23.96 2.74
CA ALA A 561 6.84 -24.15 4.18
C ALA A 561 7.34 -22.91 4.93
N SER A 562 8.45 -22.31 4.46
CA SER A 562 8.95 -21.06 5.03
C SER A 562 7.97 -19.89 4.87
N GLN A 563 7.17 -19.85 3.80
CA GLN A 563 6.11 -18.84 3.64
C GLN A 563 4.98 -19.06 4.64
N LEU A 564 4.56 -20.30 4.83
CA LEU A 564 3.49 -20.66 5.77
C LEU A 564 3.90 -20.35 7.21
N ILE A 565 5.15 -20.68 7.58
CA ILE A 565 5.72 -20.31 8.88
C ILE A 565 5.73 -18.78 9.02
N LEU A 566 6.19 -18.05 8.00
CA LEU A 566 6.24 -16.59 8.05
C LEU A 566 4.85 -15.97 8.21
N LYS A 567 3.82 -16.47 7.51
CA LYS A 567 2.43 -16.00 7.64
C LYS A 567 1.91 -16.11 9.07
N GLN A 568 2.36 -17.08 9.87
CA GLN A 568 1.98 -17.18 11.28
C GLN A 568 2.54 -16.04 12.14
N PHE A 569 3.64 -15.41 11.70
CA PHE A 569 4.24 -14.24 12.34
C PHE A 569 3.73 -12.92 11.77
N GLN A 570 2.75 -12.94 10.86
CA GLN A 570 2.15 -11.72 10.34
C GLN A 570 1.54 -10.92 11.50
N PRO A 571 2.00 -9.69 11.75
CA PRO A 571 1.49 -8.90 12.86
C PRO A 571 0.02 -8.59 12.61
N LYS A 572 -0.81 -8.88 13.61
CA LYS A 572 -2.19 -8.40 13.66
C LYS A 572 -2.19 -6.95 14.11
N GLU A 573 -3.12 -6.16 13.58
CA GLU A 573 -3.36 -4.80 14.04
C GLU A 573 -3.56 -4.81 15.55
N ALA A 574 -2.96 -3.84 16.24
CA ALA A 574 -3.13 -3.72 17.68
C ALA A 574 -4.59 -3.37 17.96
N GLU A 575 -5.21 -4.10 18.90
CA GLU A 575 -6.52 -3.72 19.40
C GLU A 575 -6.42 -2.34 20.08
N LEU A 576 -7.43 -1.50 19.87
CA LEU A 576 -7.47 -0.17 20.45
C LEU A 576 -7.54 -0.30 21.98
N PRO A 577 -6.66 0.38 22.74
CA PRO A 577 -6.55 0.15 24.16
C PRO A 577 -7.80 0.64 24.91
N GLU A 578 -8.36 -0.22 25.75
CA GLU A 578 -9.42 0.18 26.67
C GLU A 578 -8.85 0.97 27.88
N PHE A 579 -9.69 1.82 28.46
CA PHE A 579 -9.35 2.57 29.66
C PHE A 579 -9.40 1.66 30.89
N ASN A 580 -8.28 1.59 31.61
CA ASN A 580 -8.18 0.88 32.88
C ASN A 580 -7.77 1.88 33.98
N GLN A 581 -8.61 2.01 34.99
CA GLN A 581 -8.41 2.97 36.08
C GLN A 581 -7.18 2.64 36.94
N GLU A 582 -6.90 1.36 37.20
CA GLU A 582 -5.75 0.93 37.99
C GLU A 582 -4.43 1.21 37.24
N GLU A 583 -4.37 0.91 35.94
CA GLU A 583 -3.21 1.21 35.11
C GLU A 583 -2.96 2.73 35.00
N TYR A 584 -4.03 3.52 34.90
CA TYR A 584 -3.95 4.98 34.90
C TYR A 584 -3.36 5.50 36.22
N GLU A 585 -3.78 4.98 37.36
CA GLU A 585 -3.26 5.40 38.67
C GLU A 585 -1.78 5.07 38.84
N VAL A 586 -1.35 3.88 38.38
CA VAL A 586 0.08 3.50 38.35
C VAL A 586 0.88 4.44 37.45
N PHE A 587 0.37 4.75 36.25
CA PHE A 587 1.00 5.70 35.34
C PHE A 587 1.08 7.10 35.94
N ALA A 588 0.01 7.58 36.58
CA ALA A 588 -0.05 8.90 37.20
C ALA A 588 0.98 9.07 38.33
N GLN A 589 1.37 7.98 39.00
CA GLN A 589 2.41 7.97 40.03
C GLN A 589 3.83 7.97 39.44
N HIS A 590 4.10 7.12 38.44
CA HIS A 590 5.45 6.93 37.92
C HIS A 590 5.82 7.87 36.76
N LYS A 591 4.85 8.29 35.95
CA LYS A 591 4.98 9.30 34.87
C LYS A 591 6.11 9.01 33.87
N THR A 592 6.44 7.73 33.64
CA THR A 592 7.46 7.32 32.67
C THR A 592 6.84 6.60 31.49
N TRP A 593 7.44 6.71 30.30
CA TRP A 593 7.03 5.94 29.13
C TRP A 593 7.01 4.43 29.40
N ASP A 594 8.00 3.93 30.15
CA ASP A 594 8.09 2.51 30.51
C ASP A 594 6.95 2.03 31.42
N SER A 595 6.37 2.92 32.24
CA SER A 595 5.24 2.57 33.09
C SER A 595 3.94 2.25 32.33
N LEU A 596 3.88 2.57 31.02
CA LEU A 596 2.79 2.16 30.13
C LEU A 596 2.88 0.69 29.68
N GLN A 597 3.86 -0.09 30.17
CA GLN A 597 3.99 -1.52 29.83
C GLN A 597 2.79 -2.27 30.39
N THR A 598 1.97 -2.83 29.51
CA THR A 598 1.00 -3.85 29.91
C THR A 598 1.78 -5.03 30.51
N ARG A 599 1.33 -5.53 31.67
CA ARG A 599 2.01 -6.63 32.38
C ARG A 599 2.08 -7.91 31.55
N GLU A 600 1.24 -8.04 30.53
CA GLU A 600 1.30 -9.12 29.56
C GLU A 600 2.44 -8.89 28.56
N LYS A 601 3.66 -9.25 28.97
CA LYS A 601 4.69 -9.55 27.97
C LYS A 601 4.11 -10.64 27.06
N PRO A 602 4.02 -10.43 25.74
CA PRO A 602 3.50 -11.46 24.86
C PRO A 602 4.32 -12.74 25.08
N SER A 603 3.62 -13.81 25.47
CA SER A 603 4.17 -15.14 25.74
C SER A 603 4.62 -15.85 24.45
N TYR A 604 5.25 -15.12 23.54
CA TYR A 604 6.06 -15.71 22.50
C TYR A 604 7.47 -15.77 23.06
N SER A 605 7.96 -17.00 23.28
CA SER A 605 9.33 -17.22 23.70
C SER A 605 10.28 -16.61 22.65
N ALA A 606 10.71 -15.37 22.87
CA ALA A 606 11.75 -14.69 22.11
C ALA A 606 13.10 -15.44 22.17
N LYS A 607 13.18 -16.55 22.92
CA LYS A 607 14.36 -17.42 23.08
C LYS A 607 15.00 -17.87 21.76
N PHE A 608 14.27 -17.91 20.64
CA PHE A 608 14.88 -18.31 19.36
C PHE A 608 15.78 -17.21 18.75
N PHE A 609 15.58 -15.93 19.13
CA PHE A 609 16.33 -14.80 18.56
C PHE A 609 17.02 -13.90 19.60
N ASP A 610 16.75 -14.07 20.91
CA ASP A 610 17.39 -13.28 21.97
C ASP A 610 18.82 -13.76 22.33
N GLY A 611 19.45 -14.52 21.44
CA GLY A 611 20.82 -15.04 21.59
C GLY A 611 21.94 -13.99 21.52
N ARG A 612 21.61 -12.69 21.52
CA ARG A 612 22.59 -11.59 21.57
C ARG A 612 22.18 -10.51 22.56
N LYS A 613 22.30 -10.80 23.85
CA LYS A 613 22.57 -9.77 24.86
C LYS A 613 23.66 -10.23 25.81
N LYS A 614 24.90 -10.04 25.36
CA LYS A 614 26.06 -9.72 26.19
C LYS A 614 27.14 -9.17 25.28
N ASN A 615 27.07 -7.87 25.04
CA ASN A 615 28.19 -6.94 25.12
C ASN A 615 27.63 -5.54 24.81
N ASP A 616 28.07 -4.61 25.64
CA ASP A 616 27.55 -3.27 25.79
C ASP A 616 27.85 -2.37 24.57
N GLU A 617 27.00 -1.35 24.42
CA GLU A 617 27.29 -0.04 23.82
C GLU A 617 28.16 0.00 22.55
N GLU A 618 27.54 -0.22 21.39
CA GLU A 618 27.93 0.45 20.15
C GLU A 618 26.71 0.52 19.23
N GLU A 619 26.05 1.68 19.18
CA GLU A 619 25.10 1.99 18.10
C GLU A 619 25.83 1.81 16.76
N PRO A 620 25.27 1.06 15.79
CA PRO A 620 25.85 1.04 14.46
C PRO A 620 25.83 2.46 13.89
N PRO A 621 26.94 2.96 13.30
CA PRO A 621 26.95 4.28 12.71
C PRO A 621 25.86 4.35 11.64
N LEU A 622 24.96 5.32 11.81
CA LEU A 622 24.04 5.73 10.75
C LEU A 622 24.84 5.97 9.46
N PRO A 623 24.29 5.68 8.28
CA PRO A 623 24.89 6.15 7.04
C PRO A 623 25.00 7.68 7.14
N ASN A 624 26.23 8.18 7.24
CA ASN A 624 26.51 9.61 7.31
C ASN A 624 25.84 10.30 6.12
N ASP A 625 25.14 11.39 6.45
CA ASP A 625 24.81 12.53 5.60
C ASP A 625 25.22 12.39 4.12
N LEU A 626 24.26 12.04 3.27
CA LEU A 626 24.31 12.47 1.87
C LEU A 626 24.13 13.99 1.88
N GLY A 627 25.26 14.70 1.99
CA GLY A 627 25.34 16.14 1.99
C GLY A 627 24.62 16.74 0.79
N TYR A 628 23.42 17.28 1.03
CA TYR A 628 22.84 18.29 0.18
C TYR A 628 23.54 19.61 0.48
N GLN A 629 24.66 19.87 -0.20
CA GLN A 629 25.11 21.24 -0.37
C GLN A 629 24.10 21.95 -1.29
N GLN A 630 23.39 22.93 -0.73
CA GLN A 630 22.71 23.94 -1.53
C GLN A 630 23.78 24.78 -2.23
N ASN A 631 23.75 24.75 -3.56
CA ASN A 631 24.21 25.84 -4.42
C ASN A 631 23.04 26.23 -5.31
#